data_AF-A0A521ESK5-F1
#
_entry.id   AF-A0A521ESK5-F1
#
_cell.length_a   1.000
_cell.length_b   1.000
_cell.length_c   1.000
_cell.angle_alpha   90.00
_cell.angle_beta   90.00
_cell.angle_gamma   90.00
#
_symmetry.space_group_name_H-M   'P 1'
#
loop_
_entity.id
_entity.type
_entity.pdbx_description
1 polymer ?
#
loop_
_entity_poly.entity_id
_entity_poly.type
_entity_poly.pdbx_seq_one_letter_code
_entity_poly.pdbx_strand_id
1 'polypeptide(L)'
;MPVQKKRFQALPFLVSLLITMIFGALGGLITIRSVKTWYPGIAKPSFDPPNWLFGPVWSTLFVIIAIAAYLVWTQRKHIAHFARTVAIFSLS
;
A
#
# COMPACT_ATOMS: atom_id res chain seq x y z
N MET A 1 -6.58 -34.58 -7.64
CA MET A 1 -5.65 -33.61 -7.01
C MET A 1 -6.39 -32.92 -5.88
N PRO A 2 -6.02 -33.11 -4.59
CA PRO A 2 -6.74 -32.43 -3.51
C PRO A 2 -6.44 -30.93 -3.57
N VAL A 3 -7.48 -30.13 -3.84
CA VAL A 3 -7.41 -28.66 -3.74
C VAL A 3 -7.18 -28.33 -2.25
N GLN A 4 -5.94 -28.00 -1.90
CA GLN A 4 -5.58 -27.63 -0.55
C GLN A 4 -6.30 -26.33 -0.19
N LYS A 5 -7.40 -26.44 0.57
CA LYS A 5 -8.15 -25.28 1.07
C LYS A 5 -7.25 -24.49 2.03
N LYS A 6 -6.54 -23.48 1.52
CA LYS A 6 -5.91 -22.48 2.39
C LYS A 6 -7.03 -21.77 3.15
N ARG A 7 -7.10 -21.99 4.46
CA ARG A 7 -8.02 -21.28 5.35
C ARG A 7 -7.68 -19.79 5.28
N PHE A 8 -8.65 -18.96 4.92
CA PHE A 8 -8.47 -17.51 4.90
C PHE A 8 -8.04 -17.03 6.29
N GLN A 9 -6.92 -16.33 6.37
CA GLN A 9 -6.36 -15.83 7.63
C GLN A 9 -6.77 -14.36 7.78
N ALA A 10 -7.94 -14.13 8.38
CA ALA A 10 -8.48 -12.77 8.54
C ALA A 10 -7.55 -11.85 9.35
N LEU A 11 -6.88 -12.38 10.37
CA LEU A 11 -5.96 -11.61 11.22
C LEU A 11 -4.79 -10.97 10.44
N PRO A 12 -3.94 -11.73 9.71
CA PRO A 12 -2.87 -11.13 8.93
C PRO A 12 -3.36 -10.25 7.77
N PHE A 13 -4.55 -10.53 7.21
CA PHE A 13 -5.15 -9.63 6.23
C PHE A 13 -5.47 -8.26 6.84
N LEU A 14 -6.12 -8.24 8.01
CA LEU A 14 -6.43 -7.01 8.74
C LEU A 14 -5.16 -6.26 9.17
N VAL A 15 -4.14 -6.98 9.64
CA VAL A 15 -2.85 -6.37 10.01
C VAL A 15 -2.18 -5.73 8.79
N SER A 16 -2.10 -6.43 7.65
CA SER A 16 -1.56 -5.85 6.42
C SER A 16 -2.34 -4.63 5.97
N LEU A 17 -3.68 -4.68 6.02
CA LEU A 17 -4.55 -3.56 5.66
C LEU A 17 -4.34 -2.34 6.56
N LEU A 18 -4.32 -2.55 7.87
CA LEU A 18 -4.13 -1.46 8.85
C LEU A 18 -2.75 -0.83 8.71
N ILE A 19 -1.68 -1.63 8.59
CA ILE A 19 -0.32 -1.10 8.42
C ILE A 19 -0.24 -0.26 7.15
N THR A 20 -0.67 -0.79 5.99
CA THR A 20 -0.59 -0.06 4.73
C THR A 20 -1.42 1.23 4.76
N MET A 21 -2.61 1.19 5.35
CA MET A 21 -3.47 2.37 5.45
C MET A 21 -2.89 3.44 6.39
N ILE A 22 -2.29 3.03 7.52
CA ILE A 22 -1.65 3.97 8.46
C ILE A 22 -0.45 4.65 7.81
N PHE A 23 0.45 3.88 7.18
CA PHE A 23 1.61 4.46 6.49
C PHE A 23 1.18 5.38 5.33
N GLY A 24 0.17 4.97 4.57
CA GLY A 24 -0.42 5.80 3.51
C GLY A 24 -1.01 7.10 4.02
N ALA A 25 -1.80 7.04 5.10
CA ALA A 25 -2.40 8.21 5.73
C ALA A 25 -1.35 9.15 6.33
N LEU A 26 -0.33 8.62 7.02
CA LEU A 26 0.75 9.43 7.60
C LEU A 26 1.57 10.14 6.51
N GLY A 27 1.96 9.41 5.45
CA GLY A 27 2.64 9.99 4.29
C GLY A 27 1.80 11.09 3.64
N GLY A 28 0.51 10.85 3.48
CA GLY A 28 -0.45 11.84 2.99
C GLY A 28 -0.54 13.08 3.87
N LEU A 29 -0.69 12.93 5.18
CA LEU A 29 -0.80 14.04 6.13
C LEU A 29 0.45 14.92 6.18
N ILE A 30 1.63 14.32 6.09
CA ILE A 30 2.91 15.05 6.06
C ILE A 30 3.03 15.85 4.75
N THR A 31 2.66 15.24 3.62
CA THR A 31 2.82 15.87 2.30
C THR A 31 1.73 16.90 1.97
N ILE A 32 0.53 16.78 2.55
CA ILE A 32 -0.62 17.63 2.18
C ILE A 32 -0.36 19.12 2.41
N ARG A 33 0.39 19.49 3.45
CA ARG A 33 0.72 20.90 3.74
C ARG A 33 1.71 21.46 2.72
N SER A 34 2.70 20.66 2.34
CA SER A 34 3.70 21.04 1.36
C SER A 34 3.08 21.16 -0.04
N VAL A 35 2.26 20.20 -0.46
CA VAL A 35 1.62 20.22 -1.79
C VAL A 35 0.69 21.43 -1.97
N LYS A 36 -0.04 21.84 -0.93
CA LYS A 36 -0.97 22.97 -1.01
C LYS A 36 -0.33 24.32 -1.33
N THR A 37 0.98 24.51 -1.11
CA THR A 37 1.64 25.81 -1.32
C THR A 37 2.13 26.01 -2.75
N TRP A 38 2.68 24.96 -3.38
CA TRP A 38 3.28 25.06 -4.72
C TRP A 38 2.38 24.51 -5.83
N TYR A 39 1.61 23.43 -5.56
CA TYR A 39 0.85 22.72 -6.59
C TYR A 39 -0.29 23.55 -7.23
N PRO A 40 -0.98 24.47 -6.50
CA PRO A 40 -1.96 25.36 -7.13
C PRO A 40 -1.32 26.44 -8.00
N GLY A 41 -0.05 26.79 -7.78
CA GLY A 41 0.65 27.83 -8.53
C GLY A 41 1.16 27.38 -9.90
N ILE A 42 1.02 26.09 -10.24
CA ILE A 42 1.44 25.54 -11.52
C ILE A 42 0.34 25.76 -12.56
N ALA A 43 0.72 26.16 -13.77
CA ALA A 43 -0.16 26.16 -14.92
C ALA A 43 -0.50 24.72 -15.31
N LYS A 44 -1.74 24.30 -15.04
CA LYS A 44 -2.21 22.94 -15.28
C LYS A 44 -2.83 22.82 -16.67
N PRO A 45 -2.55 21.75 -17.42
CA PRO A 45 -3.23 21.48 -18.68
C PRO A 45 -4.72 21.15 -18.44
N SER A 46 -5.55 21.29 -19.47
CA SER A 46 -7.01 21.12 -19.36
C SER A 46 -7.48 19.69 -19.04
N PHE A 47 -6.58 18.69 -19.10
CA PHE A 47 -6.85 17.29 -18.77
C PHE A 47 -6.40 16.91 -17.35
N ASP A 48 -6.00 17.87 -16.52
CA ASP A 48 -5.59 17.60 -15.13
C ASP A 48 -6.80 17.10 -14.31
N PRO A 49 -6.72 15.92 -13.68
CA PRO A 49 -7.82 15.38 -12.91
C PRO A 49 -8.15 16.25 -11.68
N PRO A 50 -9.42 16.30 -11.25
CA PRO A 50 -9.80 17.03 -10.04
C PRO A 50 -9.04 16.54 -8.81
N ASN A 51 -8.61 17.46 -7.93
CA ASN A 51 -7.86 17.14 -6.71
C ASN A 51 -8.52 16.08 -5.80
N TRP A 52 -9.85 15.98 -5.81
CA TRP A 52 -10.57 15.00 -5.00
C TRP A 52 -10.35 13.56 -5.48
N LEU A 53 -9.98 13.35 -6.75
CA LEU A 53 -9.77 12.02 -7.33
C LEU A 53 -8.55 11.31 -6.76
N PHE A 54 -7.56 12.07 -6.27
CA PHE A 54 -6.39 11.50 -5.61
C PHE A 54 -6.77 10.66 -4.39
N GLY A 55 -7.78 11.07 -3.62
CA GLY A 55 -8.23 10.31 -2.44
C GLY A 55 -8.62 8.87 -2.77
N PRO A 56 -9.65 8.66 -3.63
CA PRO A 56 -10.05 7.33 -4.08
C PRO A 56 -8.91 6.51 -4.70
N VAL A 57 -8.09 7.12 -5.58
CA VAL A 57 -6.96 6.42 -6.22
C VAL A 57 -5.97 5.90 -5.19
N TRP A 58 -5.57 6.73 -4.22
CA TRP A 58 -4.66 6.32 -3.15
C TRP A 58 -5.26 5.23 -2.27
N SER A 59 -6.54 5.33 -1.91
CA SER A 59 -7.23 4.28 -1.16
C SER A 59 -7.23 2.95 -1.92
N THR A 60 -7.52 2.96 -3.22
CA THR A 60 -7.48 1.74 -4.05
C THR A 60 -6.07 1.14 -4.07
N LEU A 61 -5.03 1.97 -4.25
CA LEU A 61 -3.65 1.51 -4.23
C LEU A 61 -3.29 0.86 -2.88
N PHE A 62 -3.63 1.49 -1.76
CA PHE A 62 -3.35 0.92 -0.43
C PHE A 62 -4.09 -0.40 -0.18
N VAL A 63 -5.32 -0.54 -0.69
CA VAL A 63 -6.05 -1.82 -0.62
C VAL A 63 -5.35 -2.90 -1.43
N ILE A 64 -4.89 -2.60 -2.65
CA ILE A 64 -4.18 -3.57 -3.50
C ILE A 64 -2.84 -3.96 -2.87
N ILE A 65 -2.10 -3.00 -2.30
CA ILE A 65 -0.85 -3.25 -1.58
C ILE A 65 -1.09 -4.14 -0.36
N ALA A 66 -2.15 -3.89 0.41
CA ALA A 66 -2.52 -4.72 1.56
C ALA A 66 -2.84 -6.16 1.14
N ILE A 67 -3.57 -6.35 0.03
CA ILE A 67 -3.85 -7.67 -0.54
C ILE A 67 -2.55 -8.36 -0.95
N ALA A 68 -1.64 -7.65 -1.64
CA ALA A 68 -0.35 -8.19 -2.05
C ALA A 68 0.50 -8.61 -0.85
N ALA A 69 0.58 -7.77 0.20
CA ALA A 69 1.29 -8.09 1.44
C ALA A 69 0.70 -9.33 2.14
N TYR A 70 -0.63 -9.45 2.18
CA TYR A 70 -1.31 -10.62 2.70
C TYR A 70 -0.99 -11.89 1.87
N LEU A 71 -1.00 -11.81 0.55
CA LEU A 71 -0.64 -12.94 -0.32
C LEU A 71 0.79 -13.41 -0.04
N VAL A 72 1.75 -12.49 0.07
CA VAL A 72 3.14 -12.79 0.46
C VAL A 72 3.19 -13.48 1.83
N TRP A 73 2.45 -12.95 2.82
CA TRP A 73 2.37 -13.57 4.15
C TRP A 73 1.84 -15.01 4.12
N THR A 74 0.83 -15.30 3.29
CA THR A 74 0.28 -16.65 3.15
C THR A 74 1.18 -17.61 2.37
N GLN A 75 2.17 -17.09 1.64
CA GLN A 75 3.15 -17.88 0.89
C GLN A 75 4.54 -17.90 1.53
N ARG A 76 4.76 -17.20 2.64
CA ARG A 76 6.06 -17.06 3.34
C ARG A 76 6.82 -18.37 3.56
N LYS A 77 6.12 -19.49 3.77
CA LYS A 77 6.73 -20.82 3.98
C LYS A 77 7.39 -21.41 2.72
N HIS A 78 7.00 -20.95 1.53
CA HIS A 78 7.58 -21.38 0.25
C HIS A 78 8.66 -20.44 -0.28
N ILE A 79 8.93 -19.32 0.41
CA ILE A 79 9.91 -18.32 -0.01
C ILE A 79 11.26 -18.65 0.63
N ALA A 80 12.18 -19.24 -0.15
CA ALA A 80 13.47 -19.75 0.33
C ALA A 80 14.37 -18.71 1.02
N HIS A 81 14.22 -17.42 0.69
CA HIS A 81 15.06 -16.33 1.22
C HIS A 81 14.26 -15.16 1.83
N PHE A 82 13.07 -15.43 2.37
CA PHE A 82 12.19 -14.37 2.90
C PHE A 82 12.88 -13.44 3.91
N ALA A 83 13.65 -14.00 4.86
CA ALA A 83 14.38 -13.23 5.86
C ALA A 83 15.46 -12.32 5.25
N ARG A 84 16.11 -12.77 4.17
CA ARG A 84 17.19 -12.01 3.51
C ARG A 84 16.61 -10.84 2.72
N THR A 85 15.46 -11.03 2.06
CA THR A 85 14.75 -9.96 1.34
C THR A 85 14.26 -8.88 2.30
N VAL A 86 13.68 -9.26 3.44
CA VAL A 86 13.23 -8.29 4.45
C VAL A 86 14.43 -7.53 5.04
N ALA A 87 15.53 -8.22 5.36
CA ALA A 87 16.73 -7.58 5.88
C ALA A 87 17.31 -6.53 4.92
N ILE A 88 17.40 -6.83 3.61
CA ILE A 88 17.88 -5.86 2.61
C ILE A 88 16.94 -4.66 2.52
N PHE A 89 15.62 -4.89 2.51
CA PHE A 89 14.63 -3.82 2.39
C PHE A 89 14.58 -2.92 3.64
N SER A 90 14.94 -3.44 4.82
CA SER A 90 15.04 -2.64 6.06
C SER A 90 16.38 -1.89 6.22
N LEU A 91 17.39 -2.24 5.42
CA LEU A 91 18.73 -1.63 5.45
C LEU A 91 18.97 -0.61 4.33
N SER A 92 18.07 -0.52 3.34
CA SER A 92 18.12 0.46 2.24
C SER A 92 17.27 1.68 2.57
#